data_AF-A0A5E7J728-F1
#
_entry.id   AF-A0A5E7J728-F1
#
_cell.length_a   1.000
_cell.length_b   1.000
_cell.length_c   1.000
_cell.angle_alpha   90.00
_cell.angle_beta   90.00
_cell.angle_gamma   90.00
#
_symmetry.space_group_name_H-M   'P 1'
#
loop_
_entity.id
_entity.type
_entity.pdbx_description
1 polymer ?
#
loop_
_entity_poly.entity_id
_entity_poly.type
_entity_poly.pdbx_seq_one_letter_code
_entity_poly.pdbx_strand_id
1 'polypeptide(L)'
;MRLNDWQLAFERYLLGEPSTADVELCSNLIGGPTLDISTGLAIYHNAYQARLQEVLRGDYPAILNWLGDDEFEELAAAYLRQNPSAHYSLRWLGKGLEAFIRQHLVPEQSAPLAELAALEWAFTLAFDAPTGTPLTMQDMAILLPEDWPTLQVSPSPSLQWLECCFNSVALWRSVKDETQFPGSTALDGSHVVVISRNELVCQYRTLEPIEAKALKGMFEWDGNFAELCFELTVFYGEGAPLQAVTWLKQWIHDGWLQRR
;
A
#
# COMPACT_ATOMS: atom_id res chain seq x y z
N MET A 1 15.15 -37.80 6.67
CA MET A 1 15.02 -36.86 5.51
C MET A 1 16.29 -36.05 5.30
N ARG A 2 16.54 -35.53 4.09
CA ARG A 2 17.50 -34.42 3.91
C ARG A 2 16.87 -33.13 4.45
N LEU A 3 17.68 -32.12 4.75
CA LEU A 3 17.19 -30.84 5.30
C LEU A 3 16.11 -30.20 4.42
N ASN A 4 16.31 -30.18 3.10
CA ASN A 4 15.35 -29.60 2.16
C ASN A 4 14.00 -30.35 2.18
N ASP A 5 14.04 -31.68 2.14
CA ASP A 5 12.83 -32.52 2.22
C ASP A 5 12.05 -32.25 3.52
N TRP A 6 12.76 -31.98 4.62
CA TRP A 6 12.18 -31.59 5.91
C TRP A 6 11.54 -30.21 5.92
N GLN A 7 12.24 -29.21 5.37
CA GLN A 7 11.72 -27.85 5.27
C GLN A 7 10.43 -27.82 4.45
N LEU A 8 10.40 -28.50 3.30
CA LEU A 8 9.21 -28.58 2.45
C LEU A 8 8.04 -29.34 3.11
N ALA A 9 8.33 -30.42 3.85
CA ALA A 9 7.29 -31.14 4.58
C ALA A 9 6.69 -30.28 5.70
N PHE A 10 7.53 -29.57 6.45
CA PHE A 10 7.09 -28.68 7.52
C PHE A 10 6.35 -27.43 6.98
N GLU A 11 6.83 -26.83 5.90
CA GLU A 11 6.17 -25.72 5.21
C GLU A 11 4.78 -26.10 4.72
N ARG A 12 4.65 -27.24 4.01
CA ARG A 12 3.33 -27.75 3.58
C ARG A 12 2.38 -27.97 4.75
N TYR A 13 2.89 -28.43 5.89
CA TYR A 13 2.09 -28.61 7.09
C TYR A 13 1.64 -27.28 7.71
N LEU A 14 2.50 -26.27 7.75
CA LEU A 14 2.14 -24.94 8.25
C LEU A 14 1.14 -24.21 7.33
N LEU A 15 1.25 -24.41 6.02
CA LEU A 15 0.42 -23.74 5.00
C LEU A 15 -0.88 -24.49 4.66
N GLY A 16 -0.96 -25.79 4.89
CA GLY A 16 -2.12 -26.61 4.53
C GLY A 16 -3.31 -26.46 5.48
N GLU A 17 -4.52 -26.76 5.02
CA GLU A 17 -5.72 -26.76 5.86
C GLU A 17 -5.77 -27.85 6.96
N PRO A 18 -5.29 -29.09 6.76
CA PRO A 18 -5.38 -30.09 7.81
C PRO A 18 -4.31 -29.85 8.89
N SER A 19 -4.76 -29.73 10.15
CA SER A 19 -3.88 -29.65 11.33
C SER A 19 -3.15 -30.96 11.66
N THR A 20 -3.40 -32.02 10.89
CA THR A 20 -2.75 -33.33 11.03
C THR A 20 -1.49 -33.43 10.17
N ALA A 21 -0.34 -33.55 10.83
CA ALA A 21 0.93 -33.73 10.15
C ALA A 21 1.05 -35.13 9.55
N ASP A 22 1.69 -35.21 8.38
CA ASP A 22 1.95 -36.50 7.71
C ASP A 22 2.89 -37.37 8.56
N VAL A 23 2.73 -38.69 8.44
CA VAL A 23 3.47 -39.72 9.16
C VAL A 23 4.98 -39.59 8.91
N GLU A 24 5.37 -39.21 7.70
CA GLU A 24 6.76 -38.96 7.34
C GLU A 24 7.37 -37.83 8.18
N LEU A 25 6.65 -36.70 8.33
CA LEU A 25 7.12 -35.57 9.15
C LEU A 25 7.20 -35.97 10.63
N CYS A 26 6.15 -36.61 11.16
CA CYS A 26 6.08 -37.04 12.56
C CYS A 26 7.22 -38.02 12.93
N SER A 27 7.53 -38.97 12.06
CA SER A 27 8.57 -39.99 12.32
C SER A 27 10.00 -39.45 12.35
N ASN A 28 10.21 -38.21 11.89
CA ASN A 28 11.52 -37.55 11.88
C ASN A 28 11.66 -36.50 13.02
N LEU A 29 10.70 -36.41 13.93
CA LEU A 29 10.69 -35.47 15.06
C LEU A 29 10.91 -36.20 16.39
N ILE A 30 11.48 -35.49 17.36
CA ILE A 30 11.64 -35.98 18.73
C ILE A 30 10.73 -35.14 19.62
N GLY A 31 9.79 -35.80 20.30
CA GLY A 31 8.90 -35.14 21.26
C GLY A 31 9.63 -34.65 22.51
N GLY A 32 9.04 -33.67 23.19
CA GLY A 32 9.53 -33.20 24.48
C GLY A 32 9.07 -34.10 25.63
N PRO A 33 9.65 -33.94 26.83
CA PRO A 33 9.24 -34.71 28.02
C PRO A 33 7.81 -34.46 28.46
N THR A 34 7.20 -33.34 28.03
CA THR A 34 5.86 -32.90 28.44
C THR A 34 4.93 -32.60 27.25
N LEU A 35 5.40 -32.75 26.01
CA LEU A 35 4.66 -32.37 24.81
C LEU A 35 4.94 -33.38 23.70
N ASP A 36 3.91 -34.11 23.29
CA ASP A 36 4.02 -35.04 22.17
C ASP A 36 4.15 -34.29 20.84
N ILE A 37 4.66 -34.98 19.82
CA ILE A 37 4.97 -34.40 18.51
C ILE A 37 3.71 -33.79 17.87
N SER A 38 2.56 -34.46 17.96
CA SER A 38 1.34 -34.01 17.30
C SER A 38 0.80 -32.73 17.93
N THR A 39 0.77 -32.66 19.27
CA THR A 39 0.38 -31.44 19.98
C THR A 39 1.36 -30.30 19.73
N GLY A 40 2.66 -30.57 19.71
CA GLY A 40 3.68 -29.57 19.40
C GLY A 40 3.51 -28.99 18.00
N LEU A 41 3.32 -29.84 16.98
CA LEU A 41 3.07 -29.42 15.62
C LEU A 41 1.78 -28.59 15.50
N ALA A 42 0.69 -29.01 16.15
CA ALA A 42 -0.56 -28.26 16.14
C ALA A 42 -0.41 -26.86 16.74
N ILE A 43 0.39 -26.71 17.82
CA ILE A 43 0.69 -25.39 18.40
C ILE A 43 1.41 -24.50 17.37
N TYR A 44 2.42 -25.01 16.68
CA TYR A 44 3.14 -24.23 15.65
C TYR A 44 2.23 -23.84 14.48
N HIS A 45 1.42 -24.79 13.99
CA HIS A 45 0.45 -24.54 12.92
C HIS A 45 -0.52 -23.42 13.31
N ASN A 46 -1.15 -23.53 14.48
CA ASN A 46 -2.11 -22.54 14.97
C ASN A 46 -1.46 -21.18 15.22
N ALA A 47 -0.26 -21.15 15.83
CA ALA A 47 0.46 -19.90 16.09
C ALA A 47 0.90 -19.20 14.80
N TYR A 48 1.27 -19.96 13.77
CA TYR A 48 1.61 -19.41 12.47
C TYR A 48 0.39 -18.76 11.80
N GLN A 49 -0.75 -19.46 11.76
CA GLN A 49 -2.00 -18.91 11.21
C GLN A 49 -2.46 -17.67 11.97
N ALA A 50 -2.44 -17.70 13.31
CA ALA A 50 -2.77 -16.55 14.14
C ALA A 50 -1.86 -15.35 13.85
N ARG A 51 -0.55 -15.56 13.65
CA ARG A 51 0.40 -14.50 13.30
C ARG A 51 0.07 -13.84 11.96
N LEU A 52 -0.32 -14.61 10.95
CA LEU A 52 -0.71 -14.08 9.65
C LEU A 52 -1.97 -13.22 9.76
N GLN A 53 -2.95 -13.68 10.52
CA GLN A 53 -4.18 -12.91 10.79
C GLN A 53 -3.86 -11.62 11.56
N GLU A 54 -3.03 -11.68 12.60
CA GLU A 54 -2.57 -10.50 13.35
C GLU A 54 -1.93 -9.44 12.44
N VAL A 55 -1.11 -9.87 11.47
CA VAL A 55 -0.50 -8.96 10.49
C VAL A 55 -1.57 -8.27 9.66
N LEU A 56 -2.53 -9.01 9.10
CA LEU A 56 -3.61 -8.42 8.32
C LEU A 56 -4.46 -7.45 9.16
N ARG A 57 -4.73 -7.76 10.43
CA ARG A 57 -5.44 -6.85 11.34
C ARG A 57 -4.68 -5.55 11.57
N GLY A 58 -3.35 -5.63 11.66
CA GLY A 58 -2.48 -4.46 11.83
C GLY A 58 -2.35 -3.60 10.56
N ASP A 59 -2.30 -4.25 9.40
CA ASP A 59 -2.15 -3.59 8.10
C ASP A 59 -3.46 -2.97 7.60
N TYR A 60 -4.61 -3.52 7.98
CA TYR A 60 -5.95 -3.11 7.50
C TYR A 60 -6.94 -2.73 8.60
N PRO A 61 -6.62 -1.79 9.51
CA PRO A 61 -7.49 -1.42 10.63
C PRO A 61 -8.81 -0.79 10.17
N ALA A 62 -8.86 -0.08 9.03
CA ALA A 62 -10.10 0.51 8.53
C ALA A 62 -11.04 -0.54 7.91
N ILE A 63 -10.49 -1.54 7.22
CA ILE A 63 -11.26 -2.71 6.77
C ILE A 63 -11.81 -3.48 7.98
N LEU A 64 -10.99 -3.72 9.00
CA LEU A 64 -11.43 -4.35 10.25
C LEU A 64 -12.56 -3.56 10.93
N ASN A 65 -12.43 -2.23 11.02
CA ASN A 65 -13.47 -1.39 11.62
C ASN A 65 -14.79 -1.44 10.83
N TRP A 66 -14.71 -1.48 9.49
CA TRP A 66 -15.89 -1.59 8.64
C TRP A 66 -16.62 -2.92 8.86
N LEU A 67 -15.90 -4.04 8.69
CA LEU A 67 -16.48 -5.38 8.71
C LEU A 67 -16.84 -5.86 10.13
N GLY A 68 -16.10 -5.38 11.13
CA GLY A 68 -16.11 -5.97 12.46
C GLY A 68 -15.26 -7.24 12.53
N ASP A 69 -15.11 -7.76 13.75
CA ASP A 69 -14.16 -8.84 14.04
C ASP A 69 -14.46 -10.13 13.28
N ASP A 70 -15.71 -10.63 13.35
CA ASP A 70 -16.09 -11.93 12.79
C ASP A 70 -15.96 -11.95 11.25
N GLU A 71 -16.52 -10.95 10.56
CA GLU A 71 -16.46 -10.85 9.10
C GLU A 71 -15.02 -10.61 8.60
N PHE A 72 -14.21 -9.84 9.35
CA PHE A 72 -12.80 -9.67 9.02
C PHE A 72 -12.02 -10.98 9.14
N GLU A 73 -12.25 -11.75 10.21
CA GLU A 73 -11.58 -13.05 10.41
C GLU A 73 -11.92 -14.03 9.30
N GLU A 74 -13.19 -14.09 8.88
CA GLU A 74 -13.61 -14.92 7.74
C GLU A 74 -12.94 -14.48 6.43
N LEU A 75 -12.92 -13.17 6.14
CA LEU A 75 -12.26 -12.61 4.97
C LEU A 75 -10.76 -12.89 4.97
N ALA A 76 -10.08 -12.67 6.09
CA ALA A 76 -8.66 -12.88 6.26
C ALA A 76 -8.28 -14.37 6.10
N ALA A 77 -9.05 -15.28 6.71
CA ALA A 77 -8.84 -16.71 6.55
C ALA A 77 -9.04 -17.16 5.10
N ALA A 78 -10.06 -16.64 4.41
CA ALA A 78 -10.29 -16.92 3.00
C ALA A 78 -9.18 -16.38 2.09
N TYR A 79 -8.68 -15.16 2.38
CA TYR A 79 -7.55 -14.55 1.69
C TYR A 79 -6.28 -15.41 1.83
N LEU A 80 -5.93 -15.79 3.05
CA LEU A 80 -4.70 -16.55 3.36
C LEU A 80 -4.69 -17.94 2.71
N ARG A 81 -5.86 -18.59 2.58
CA ARG A 81 -5.97 -19.87 1.84
C ARG A 81 -5.63 -19.73 0.36
N GLN A 82 -5.98 -18.60 -0.26
CA GLN A 82 -5.77 -18.36 -1.69
C GLN A 82 -4.45 -17.65 -1.99
N ASN A 83 -3.93 -16.90 -1.02
CA ASN A 83 -2.73 -16.08 -1.11
C ASN A 83 -1.79 -16.40 0.07
N PRO A 84 -1.24 -17.63 0.14
CA PRO A 84 -0.30 -17.98 1.21
C PRO A 84 0.94 -17.08 1.15
N SER A 85 1.55 -16.83 2.32
CA SER A 85 2.78 -16.03 2.41
C SER A 85 3.89 -16.65 1.56
N ALA A 86 4.23 -16.01 0.43
CA ALA A 86 5.28 -16.44 -0.48
C ALA A 86 6.59 -15.64 -0.32
N HIS A 87 6.66 -14.77 0.69
CA HIS A 87 7.82 -13.90 0.94
C HIS A 87 8.34 -14.10 2.36
N TYR A 88 9.66 -13.98 2.55
CA TYR A 88 10.31 -14.14 3.86
C TYR A 88 9.93 -13.04 4.88
N SER A 89 9.17 -12.03 4.46
CA SER A 89 8.80 -10.87 5.26
C SER A 89 7.29 -10.69 5.14
N LEU A 90 6.63 -10.70 6.29
CA LEU A 90 5.18 -10.57 6.39
C LEU A 90 4.67 -9.18 6.02
N ARG A 91 5.54 -8.18 5.86
CA ARG A 91 5.12 -6.85 5.36
C ARG A 91 4.40 -6.93 4.02
N TRP A 92 4.70 -7.96 3.21
CA TRP A 92 4.11 -8.14 1.88
C TRP A 92 2.85 -9.00 1.89
N LEU A 93 2.43 -9.48 3.06
CA LEU A 93 1.31 -10.40 3.19
C LEU A 93 0.01 -9.80 2.64
N GLY A 94 -0.23 -8.51 2.91
CA GLY A 94 -1.44 -7.81 2.47
C GLY A 94 -1.52 -7.46 0.98
N LYS A 95 -0.42 -7.55 0.23
CA LYS A 95 -0.32 -7.00 -1.15
C LYS A 95 -1.45 -7.42 -2.10
N GLY A 96 -1.98 -8.64 -1.95
CA GLY A 96 -3.04 -9.18 -2.80
C GLY A 96 -4.47 -8.89 -2.33
N LEU A 97 -4.67 -8.27 -1.17
CA LEU A 97 -5.98 -8.18 -0.52
C LEU A 97 -7.00 -7.41 -1.35
N GLU A 98 -6.60 -6.30 -1.99
CA GLU A 98 -7.47 -5.54 -2.90
C GLU A 98 -8.04 -6.46 -4.00
N ALA A 99 -7.15 -7.13 -4.73
CA ALA A 99 -7.52 -8.00 -5.85
C ALA A 99 -8.40 -9.15 -5.37
N PHE A 100 -8.09 -9.70 -4.20
CA PHE A 100 -8.90 -10.73 -3.56
C PHE A 100 -10.31 -10.25 -3.23
N ILE A 101 -10.48 -9.08 -2.59
CA ILE A 101 -11.79 -8.52 -2.26
C ILE A 101 -12.64 -8.36 -3.52
N ARG A 102 -12.05 -7.83 -4.60
CA ARG A 102 -12.74 -7.66 -5.91
C ARG A 102 -13.25 -8.98 -6.50
N GLN A 103 -12.55 -10.08 -6.24
CA GLN A 103 -12.90 -11.41 -6.75
C GLN A 103 -13.82 -12.19 -5.81
N HIS A 104 -13.70 -11.96 -4.50
CA HIS A 104 -14.37 -12.75 -3.47
C HIS A 104 -15.78 -12.23 -3.15
N LEU A 105 -15.98 -10.92 -3.20
CA LEU A 105 -17.25 -10.26 -2.90
C LEU A 105 -17.99 -9.82 -4.17
N VAL A 106 -19.30 -9.61 -4.05
CA VAL A 106 -20.11 -9.06 -5.15
C VAL A 106 -19.69 -7.62 -5.47
N PRO A 107 -19.78 -7.16 -6.74
CA PRO A 107 -19.20 -5.88 -7.18
C PRO A 107 -19.58 -4.67 -6.33
N GLU A 108 -20.84 -4.58 -5.90
CA GLU A 108 -21.37 -3.44 -5.14
C GLU A 108 -20.73 -3.33 -3.75
N GLN A 109 -20.41 -4.47 -3.13
CA GLN A 109 -19.73 -4.54 -1.83
C GLN A 109 -18.22 -4.45 -1.99
N SER A 110 -17.68 -5.04 -3.06
CA SER A 110 -16.24 -5.17 -3.26
C SER A 110 -15.58 -3.87 -3.66
N ALA A 111 -16.23 -3.02 -4.45
CA ALA A 111 -15.61 -1.82 -5.01
C ALA A 111 -15.06 -0.84 -3.95
N PRO A 112 -15.85 -0.35 -2.98
CA PRO A 112 -15.36 0.59 -1.98
C PRO A 112 -14.45 -0.07 -0.94
N LEU A 113 -14.70 -1.33 -0.59
CA LEU A 113 -13.87 -2.08 0.36
C LEU A 113 -12.47 -2.37 -0.23
N ALA A 114 -12.40 -2.73 -1.51
CA ALA A 114 -11.14 -2.92 -2.21
C ALA A 114 -10.37 -1.60 -2.36
N GLU A 115 -11.05 -0.49 -2.68
CA GLU A 115 -10.39 0.82 -2.73
C GLU A 115 -9.80 1.22 -1.36
N LEU A 116 -10.53 0.98 -0.26
CA LEU A 116 -10.02 1.19 1.08
C LEU A 116 -8.81 0.30 1.39
N ALA A 117 -8.83 -0.97 0.96
CA ALA A 117 -7.68 -1.86 1.10
C ALA A 117 -6.46 -1.36 0.31
N ALA A 118 -6.67 -0.84 -0.91
CA ALA A 118 -5.62 -0.23 -1.71
C ALA A 118 -5.03 1.03 -1.03
N LEU A 119 -5.88 1.83 -0.38
CA LEU A 119 -5.46 3.00 0.38
C LEU A 119 -4.58 2.62 1.58
N GLU A 120 -5.02 1.68 2.41
CA GLU A 120 -4.25 1.23 3.58
C GLU A 120 -2.91 0.60 3.15
N TRP A 121 -2.95 -0.19 2.09
CA TRP A 121 -1.74 -0.77 1.51
C TRP A 121 -0.76 0.31 0.98
N ALA A 122 -1.27 1.36 0.35
CA ALA A 122 -0.45 2.49 -0.10
C ALA A 122 0.21 3.22 1.08
N PHE A 123 -0.44 3.34 2.23
CA PHE A 123 0.22 3.87 3.44
C PHE A 123 1.39 2.99 3.90
N THR A 124 1.22 1.66 3.89
CA THR A 124 2.29 0.71 4.22
C THR A 124 3.46 0.82 3.24
N LEU A 125 3.18 0.90 1.93
CA LEU A 125 4.20 1.07 0.89
C LEU A 125 4.97 2.39 1.05
N ALA A 126 4.26 3.50 1.31
CA ALA A 126 4.89 4.79 1.54
C ALA A 126 5.80 4.76 2.77
N PHE A 127 5.35 4.13 3.86
CA PHE A 127 6.07 4.03 5.12
C PHE A 127 7.36 3.22 4.99
N ASP A 128 7.30 2.06 4.32
CA ASP A 128 8.43 1.13 4.19
C ASP A 128 9.33 1.41 2.97
N ALA A 129 8.99 2.42 2.17
CA ALA A 129 9.74 2.75 0.97
C ALA A 129 11.23 3.05 1.28
N PRO A 130 12.17 2.68 0.38
CA PRO A 130 13.56 3.08 0.50
C PRO A 130 13.73 4.59 0.64
N THR A 131 14.79 5.01 1.32
CA THR A 131 15.14 6.44 1.37
C THR A 131 15.45 6.96 -0.02
N GLY A 132 14.77 8.03 -0.40
CA GLY A 132 15.04 8.76 -1.63
C GLY A 132 16.06 9.89 -1.47
N THR A 133 16.36 10.57 -2.57
CA THR A 133 17.06 11.86 -2.61
C THR A 133 16.12 12.94 -3.15
N PRO A 134 15.21 13.48 -2.31
CA PRO A 134 14.27 14.51 -2.76
C PRO A 134 15.02 15.76 -3.26
N LEU A 135 14.45 16.39 -4.29
CA LEU A 135 14.84 17.74 -4.66
C LEU A 135 14.59 18.69 -3.48
N THR A 136 15.44 19.69 -3.34
CA THR A 136 15.32 20.72 -2.31
C THR A 136 15.05 22.09 -2.94
N MET A 137 14.56 23.03 -2.12
CA MET A 137 14.43 24.43 -2.54
C MET A 137 15.79 25.04 -2.91
N GLN A 138 16.89 24.55 -2.33
CA GLN A 138 18.23 24.99 -2.68
C GLN A 138 18.63 24.54 -4.10
N ASP A 139 18.27 23.31 -4.49
CA ASP A 139 18.52 22.79 -5.84
C ASP A 139 17.81 23.63 -6.91
N MET A 140 16.62 24.14 -6.59
CA MET A 140 15.89 25.09 -7.44
C MET A 140 16.55 26.46 -7.49
N ALA A 141 17.04 26.96 -6.36
CA ALA A 141 17.66 28.29 -6.28
C ALA A 141 18.99 28.38 -7.06
N ILE A 142 19.70 27.26 -7.22
CA ILE A 142 20.96 27.20 -7.98
C ILE A 142 20.79 26.76 -9.43
N LEU A 143 19.56 26.41 -9.86
CA LEU A 143 19.29 25.96 -11.22
C LEU A 143 19.44 27.14 -12.20
N LEU A 144 20.28 26.96 -13.22
CA LEU A 144 20.54 28.00 -14.23
C LEU A 144 19.29 28.23 -15.09
N PRO A 145 19.03 29.48 -15.56
CA PRO A 145 17.88 29.80 -16.41
C PRO A 145 17.71 28.87 -17.62
N GLU A 146 18.80 28.48 -18.26
CA GLU A 146 18.83 27.58 -19.43
C GLU A 146 18.45 26.13 -19.11
N ASP A 147 18.57 25.69 -17.86
CA ASP A 147 18.25 24.32 -17.43
C ASP A 147 16.78 24.16 -17.02
N TRP A 148 16.07 25.26 -16.78
CA TRP A 148 14.66 25.21 -16.36
C TRP A 148 13.77 24.51 -17.39
N PRO A 149 13.78 24.84 -18.69
CA PRO A 149 12.89 24.21 -19.67
C PRO A 149 13.04 22.69 -19.73
N THR A 150 14.25 22.17 -19.53
CA THR A 150 14.59 20.75 -19.64
C THR A 150 14.61 20.02 -18.30
N LEU A 151 14.21 20.67 -17.21
CA LEU A 151 14.13 20.05 -15.88
C LEU A 151 13.18 18.87 -15.90
N GLN A 152 13.73 17.67 -15.69
CA GLN A 152 12.99 16.43 -15.53
C GLN A 152 13.06 15.94 -14.08
N VAL A 153 11.98 15.30 -13.63
CA VAL A 153 11.87 14.76 -12.28
C VAL A 153 11.37 13.32 -12.31
N SER A 154 11.61 12.61 -11.23
CA SER A 154 11.02 11.30 -10.95
C SER A 154 10.29 11.34 -9.61
N PRO A 155 9.29 10.47 -9.39
CA PRO A 155 8.62 10.38 -8.10
C PRO A 155 9.60 9.89 -7.03
N SER A 156 9.46 10.38 -5.80
CA SER A 156 10.19 9.80 -4.67
C SER A 156 9.74 8.34 -4.43
N PRO A 157 10.62 7.44 -3.94
CA PRO A 157 10.27 6.03 -3.71
C PRO A 157 9.06 5.82 -2.81
N SER A 158 8.81 6.76 -1.89
CA SER A 158 7.66 6.73 -0.97
C SER A 158 6.38 7.28 -1.58
N LEU A 159 6.42 7.93 -2.75
CA LEU A 159 5.26 8.50 -3.39
C LEU A 159 4.35 7.38 -3.91
N GLN A 160 3.20 7.21 -3.28
CA GLN A 160 2.12 6.37 -3.76
C GLN A 160 1.02 7.24 -4.36
N TRP A 161 0.36 6.67 -5.35
CA TRP A 161 -0.68 7.34 -6.11
C TRP A 161 -1.90 6.44 -6.13
N LEU A 162 -3.03 6.94 -5.64
CA LEU A 162 -4.28 6.22 -5.65
C LEU A 162 -5.37 7.08 -6.29
N GLU A 163 -6.16 6.45 -7.14
CA GLU A 163 -7.37 7.04 -7.70
C GLU A 163 -8.55 6.54 -6.88
N CYS A 164 -9.31 7.46 -6.28
CA CYS A 164 -10.40 7.17 -5.36
C CYS A 164 -11.73 7.64 -5.94
N CYS A 165 -12.67 6.70 -6.06
CA CYS A 165 -14.06 6.92 -6.44
C CYS A 165 -14.99 6.96 -5.23
N PHE A 166 -14.51 6.59 -4.04
CA PHE A 166 -15.28 6.60 -2.79
C PHE A 166 -14.60 7.46 -1.73
N ASN A 167 -15.34 7.77 -0.66
CA ASN A 167 -14.84 8.52 0.49
C ASN A 167 -13.83 7.74 1.36
N SER A 168 -13.02 6.85 0.75
CA SER A 168 -12.05 5.96 1.40
C SER A 168 -11.10 6.67 2.36
N VAL A 169 -10.64 7.88 2.02
CA VAL A 169 -9.81 8.71 2.90
C VAL A 169 -10.56 9.10 4.18
N ALA A 170 -11.85 9.45 4.08
CA ALA A 170 -12.67 9.79 5.24
C ALA A 170 -12.93 8.56 6.12
N LEU A 171 -13.16 7.39 5.52
CA LEU A 171 -13.29 6.12 6.25
C LEU A 171 -12.01 5.82 7.04
N TRP A 172 -10.87 5.81 6.37
CA TRP A 172 -9.57 5.57 7.00
C TRP A 172 -9.26 6.59 8.10
N ARG A 173 -9.50 7.88 7.84
CA ARG A 173 -9.31 8.94 8.86
C ARG A 173 -10.21 8.75 10.06
N SER A 174 -11.46 8.35 9.86
CA SER A 174 -12.38 8.18 10.99
C SER A 174 -11.86 7.16 12.00
N VAL A 175 -11.20 6.10 11.51
CA VAL A 175 -10.58 5.06 12.34
C VAL A 175 -9.31 5.57 13.01
N LYS A 176 -8.46 6.30 12.29
CA LYS A 176 -7.24 6.91 12.87
C LYS A 176 -7.53 7.96 13.95
N ASP A 177 -8.60 8.71 13.77
CA ASP A 177 -9.02 9.79 14.67
C ASP A 177 -10.00 9.31 15.75
N GLU A 178 -10.35 8.02 15.78
CA GLU A 178 -11.32 7.41 16.70
C GLU A 178 -12.69 8.13 16.70
N THR A 179 -13.17 8.49 15.51
CA THR A 179 -14.45 9.18 15.30
C THR A 179 -15.51 8.25 14.69
N GLN A 180 -16.74 8.74 14.57
CA GLN A 180 -17.83 7.98 13.96
C GLN A 180 -17.51 7.63 12.51
N PHE A 181 -17.59 6.33 12.18
CA PHE A 181 -17.44 5.84 10.81
C PHE A 181 -18.54 6.43 9.91
N PRO A 182 -18.21 7.23 8.88
CA PRO A 182 -19.19 8.04 8.17
C PRO A 182 -20.03 7.25 7.14
N GLY A 183 -19.78 5.95 7.00
CA GLY A 183 -20.38 5.11 5.96
C GLY A 183 -19.78 5.37 4.59
N SER A 184 -19.74 4.33 3.75
CA SER A 184 -19.18 4.44 2.40
C SER A 184 -20.13 5.15 1.44
N THR A 185 -19.62 6.13 0.71
CA THR A 185 -20.35 6.88 -0.32
C THR A 185 -19.47 7.08 -1.55
N ALA A 186 -20.06 6.96 -2.74
CA ALA A 186 -19.38 7.34 -3.98
C ALA A 186 -19.15 8.86 -4.01
N LEU A 187 -18.04 9.28 -4.61
CA LEU A 187 -17.68 10.68 -4.81
C LEU A 187 -18.24 11.20 -6.14
N ASP A 188 -18.37 12.53 -6.23
CA ASP A 188 -18.75 13.23 -7.47
C ASP A 188 -17.56 13.28 -8.44
N GLY A 189 -17.22 12.11 -8.97
CA GLY A 189 -16.04 11.92 -9.80
C GLY A 189 -14.88 11.29 -9.03
N SER A 190 -13.82 11.05 -9.78
CA SER A 190 -12.62 10.41 -9.27
C SER A 190 -11.65 11.46 -8.74
N HIS A 191 -11.08 11.19 -7.58
CA HIS A 191 -10.08 12.05 -6.94
C HIS A 191 -8.76 11.32 -6.82
N VAL A 192 -7.67 12.02 -7.14
CA VAL A 192 -6.33 11.48 -6.92
C VAL A 192 -5.92 11.79 -5.48
N VAL A 193 -5.47 10.76 -4.77
CA VAL A 193 -4.84 10.85 -3.46
C VAL A 193 -3.38 10.47 -3.62
N VAL A 194 -2.50 11.41 -3.28
CA VAL A 194 -1.07 11.16 -3.16
C VAL A 194 -0.75 10.85 -1.71
N ILE A 195 -0.01 9.77 -1.47
CA ILE A 195 0.51 9.41 -0.15
C ILE A 195 2.03 9.43 -0.25
N SER A 196 2.70 9.99 0.74
CA SER A 196 4.16 10.08 0.77
C SER A 196 4.65 9.99 2.21
N ARG A 197 5.92 9.67 2.39
CA ARG A 197 6.57 9.70 3.70
C ARG A 197 7.50 10.88 3.75
N ASN A 198 7.24 11.79 4.69
CA ASN A 198 8.20 12.83 5.07
C ASN A 198 8.85 12.41 6.39
N GLU A 199 10.16 12.16 6.36
CA GLU A 199 10.91 11.52 7.45
C GLU A 199 10.29 10.19 7.90
N LEU A 200 9.63 10.16 9.06
CA LEU A 200 8.99 8.97 9.64
C LEU A 200 7.46 9.07 9.66
N VAL A 201 6.89 10.09 9.02
CA VAL A 201 5.45 10.36 9.05
C VAL A 201 4.88 10.27 7.64
N CYS A 202 3.90 9.38 7.45
CA CYS A 202 3.13 9.35 6.22
C CYS A 202 2.16 10.53 6.18
N GLN A 203 2.20 11.26 5.07
CA GLN A 203 1.33 12.38 4.74
C GLN A 203 0.53 12.00 3.49
N TYR A 204 -0.65 12.59 3.35
CA TYR A 204 -1.47 12.39 2.17
C TYR A 204 -2.10 13.71 1.75
N ARG A 205 -2.38 13.85 0.45
CA ARG A 205 -3.07 15.00 -0.11
C ARG A 205 -3.97 14.56 -1.27
N THR A 206 -5.23 14.97 -1.22
CA THR A 206 -6.12 14.87 -2.37
C THR A 206 -5.78 16.00 -3.33
N LEU A 207 -5.51 15.66 -4.59
CA LEU A 207 -5.17 16.60 -5.64
C LEU A 207 -6.40 17.02 -6.43
N GLU A 208 -6.42 18.28 -6.83
CA GLU A 208 -7.34 18.76 -7.85
C GLU A 208 -7.02 18.10 -9.20
N PRO A 209 -8.01 17.86 -10.09
CA PRO A 209 -7.79 17.11 -11.33
C PRO A 209 -6.68 17.67 -12.22
N ILE A 210 -6.55 19.00 -12.30
CA ILE A 210 -5.53 19.66 -13.12
C ILE A 210 -4.14 19.48 -12.50
N GLU A 211 -4.02 19.60 -11.17
CA GLU A 211 -2.75 19.36 -10.47
C GLU A 211 -2.31 17.90 -10.62
N ALA A 212 -3.25 16.97 -10.49
CA ALA A 212 -2.99 15.54 -10.67
C ALA A 212 -2.49 15.24 -12.09
N LYS A 213 -3.14 15.79 -13.12
CA LYS A 213 -2.68 15.64 -14.52
C LYS A 213 -1.27 16.22 -14.70
N ALA A 214 -1.04 17.42 -14.17
CA ALA A 214 0.24 18.12 -14.26
C ALA A 214 1.39 17.34 -13.60
N LEU A 215 1.19 16.86 -12.37
CA LEU A 215 2.17 16.07 -11.65
C LEU A 215 2.46 14.74 -12.36
N LYS A 216 1.42 14.06 -12.85
CA LYS A 216 1.59 12.81 -13.62
C LYS A 216 2.39 13.04 -14.90
N GLY A 217 2.12 14.12 -15.64
CA GLY A 217 2.86 14.49 -16.85
C GLY A 217 4.36 14.72 -16.59
N MET A 218 4.72 15.26 -15.43
CA MET A 218 6.13 15.42 -15.04
C MET A 218 6.86 14.08 -14.83
N PHE A 219 6.15 12.98 -14.58
CA PHE A 219 6.73 11.66 -14.41
C PHE A 219 6.78 10.83 -15.70
N GLU A 220 6.22 11.35 -16.80
CA GLU A 220 6.30 10.70 -18.11
C GLU A 220 7.71 10.75 -18.68
N TRP A 221 8.00 9.91 -19.68
CA TRP A 221 9.36 9.73 -20.18
C TRP A 221 9.97 11.03 -20.73
N ASP A 222 9.17 11.83 -21.42
CA ASP A 222 9.49 13.13 -22.02
C ASP A 222 9.06 14.32 -21.14
N GLY A 223 8.45 14.05 -19.98
CA GLY A 223 8.02 15.04 -19.00
C GLY A 223 9.14 15.98 -18.61
N ASN A 224 8.92 17.28 -18.79
CA ASN A 224 9.83 18.34 -18.38
C ASN A 224 9.04 19.62 -18.05
N PHE A 225 9.71 20.58 -17.43
CA PHE A 225 9.08 21.81 -16.99
C PHE A 225 8.49 22.66 -18.14
N ALA A 226 9.10 22.66 -19.34
CA ALA A 226 8.53 23.38 -20.48
C ALA A 226 7.22 22.75 -20.96
N GLU A 227 7.15 21.42 -21.05
CA GLU A 227 5.92 20.69 -21.39
C GLU A 227 4.83 20.89 -20.33
N LEU A 228 5.20 20.91 -19.04
CA LEU A 228 4.29 21.29 -17.96
C LEU A 228 3.69 22.69 -18.19
N CYS A 229 4.52 23.69 -18.51
CA CYS A 229 4.03 25.04 -18.80
C CYS A 229 3.13 25.06 -20.04
N PHE A 230 3.48 24.31 -21.08
CA PHE A 230 2.70 24.21 -22.31
C PHE A 230 1.31 23.61 -22.05
N GLU A 231 1.24 22.45 -21.38
CA GLU A 231 -0.02 21.80 -21.01
C GLU A 231 -0.92 22.70 -20.14
N LEU A 232 -0.32 23.47 -19.23
CA LEU A 232 -1.06 24.39 -18.37
C LEU A 232 -1.56 25.64 -19.08
N THR A 233 -1.06 25.96 -20.28
CA THR A 233 -1.50 27.13 -21.06
C THR A 233 -2.99 27.04 -21.38
N VAL A 234 -3.54 25.83 -21.57
CA VAL A 234 -4.98 25.61 -21.84
C VAL A 234 -5.86 26.09 -20.68
N PHE A 235 -5.38 26.00 -19.43
CA PHE A 235 -6.14 26.31 -18.24
C PHE A 235 -5.81 27.69 -17.66
N TYR A 236 -4.55 28.13 -17.78
CA TYR A 236 -4.02 29.32 -17.10
C TYR A 236 -3.50 30.40 -18.06
N GLY A 237 -3.45 30.16 -19.37
CA GLY A 237 -2.96 31.12 -20.37
C GLY A 237 -1.55 31.62 -20.03
N GLU A 238 -1.36 32.94 -20.04
CA GLU A 238 -0.09 33.60 -19.67
C GLU A 238 0.36 33.30 -18.23
N GLY A 239 -0.55 32.87 -17.35
CA GLY A 239 -0.25 32.49 -15.97
C GLY A 239 0.34 31.08 -15.81
N ALA A 240 0.39 30.27 -16.87
CA ALA A 240 0.82 28.88 -16.79
C ALA A 240 2.22 28.67 -16.20
N PRO A 241 3.27 29.45 -16.58
CA PRO A 241 4.59 29.29 -15.97
C PRO A 241 4.61 29.59 -14.47
N LEU A 242 3.85 30.60 -14.02
CA LEU A 242 3.75 30.95 -12.61
C LEU A 242 3.08 29.83 -11.81
N GLN A 243 2.00 29.25 -12.35
CA GLN A 243 1.32 28.12 -11.73
C GLN A 243 2.23 26.88 -11.67
N ALA A 244 2.95 26.58 -12.76
CA ALA A 244 3.89 25.47 -12.84
C ALA A 244 4.99 25.57 -11.76
N VAL A 245 5.62 26.74 -11.60
CA VAL A 245 6.62 26.95 -10.54
C VAL A 245 5.99 26.86 -9.15
N THR A 246 4.75 27.33 -8.98
CA THR A 246 4.06 27.29 -7.68
C THR A 246 3.84 25.85 -7.23
N TRP A 247 3.32 24.99 -8.12
CA TRP A 247 3.17 23.57 -7.83
C TRP A 247 4.51 22.86 -7.68
N LEU A 248 5.49 23.14 -8.54
CA LEU A 248 6.81 22.53 -8.42
C LEU A 248 7.45 22.81 -7.05
N LYS A 249 7.35 24.06 -6.56
CA LYS A 249 7.80 24.42 -5.21
C LYS A 249 7.07 23.63 -4.12
N GLN A 250 5.75 23.46 -4.25
CA GLN A 250 4.97 22.69 -3.29
C GLN A 250 5.36 21.21 -3.30
N TRP A 251 5.49 20.59 -4.47
CA TRP A 251 5.88 19.18 -4.61
C TRP A 251 7.30 18.91 -4.08
N ILE A 252 8.21 19.88 -4.23
CA ILE A 252 9.55 19.85 -3.64
C ILE A 252 9.47 19.96 -2.11
N HIS A 253 8.67 20.90 -1.60
CA HIS A 253 8.45 21.03 -0.17
C HIS A 253 7.86 19.77 0.46
N ASP A 254 6.93 19.12 -0.25
CA ASP A 254 6.28 17.88 0.17
C ASP A 254 7.20 16.64 0.00
N GLY A 255 8.38 16.79 -0.61
CA GLY A 255 9.35 15.71 -0.81
C GLY A 255 8.95 14.68 -1.87
N TRP A 256 8.12 15.07 -2.83
CA TRP A 256 7.54 14.16 -3.82
C TRP A 256 8.44 13.90 -5.03
N LEU A 257 9.40 14.80 -5.27
CA LEU A 257 10.18 14.82 -6.49
C LEU A 257 11.64 14.51 -6.23
N GLN A 258 12.26 13.80 -7.15
CA GLN A 258 13.70 13.63 -7.26
C GLN A 258 14.17 14.11 -8.62
N ARG A 259 15.45 14.46 -8.72
CA ARG A 259 16.04 14.74 -10.02
C ARG A 259 16.21 13.43 -10.79
N ARG A 260 15.82 13.43 -12.06
CA ARG A 260 16.02 12.32 -12.98
C ARG A 260 17.40 12.34 -13.62
#